data_AF-A0A3D0KMK8-F1
#
_entry.id   AF-A0A3D0KMK8-F1
#
_cell.length_a   1.000
_cell.length_b   1.000
_cell.length_c   1.000
_cell.angle_alpha   90.00
_cell.angle_beta   90.00
_cell.angle_gamma   90.00
#
_symmetry.space_group_name_H-M   'P 1'
#
loop_
_entity.id
_entity.type
_entity.pdbx_description
1 polymer ?
#
loop_
_entity_poly.entity_id
_entity_poly.type
_entity_poly.pdbx_seq_one_letter_code
_entity_poly.pdbx_strand_id
1 'polypeptide(L)'
;MDELTYAQQMLTRGGYKLVVCSGGHVHISEEGGLSSLLEIAESADWKGAAAADAVVGKAAALIFARLGVSCVYAQTMSKSAARVLEENGIAYRYGKCVGALLNADGSDYCPYEKAVRGVNDPEEAVKILIKQ
;
A
#
# COMPACT_ATOMS: atom_id res chain seq x y z
N MET A 1 -1.41 18.80 -12.76
CA MET A 1 -2.05 17.71 -12.00
C MET A 1 -0.93 16.78 -11.57
N ASP A 2 -0.76 16.60 -10.28
CA ASP A 2 0.25 15.74 -9.66
C ASP A 2 -0.10 14.25 -9.82
N GLU A 3 0.92 13.39 -9.87
CA GLU A 3 0.77 11.94 -10.10
C GLU A 3 -0.11 11.27 -9.03
N LEU A 4 0.00 11.72 -7.78
CA LEU A 4 -0.82 11.22 -6.68
C LEU A 4 -2.31 11.52 -6.88
N THR A 5 -2.64 12.75 -7.30
CA THR A 5 -4.03 13.14 -7.60
C THR A 5 -4.58 12.33 -8.79
N TYR A 6 -3.75 12.06 -9.80
CA TYR A 6 -4.13 11.20 -10.91
C TYR A 6 -4.41 9.76 -10.44
N ALA A 7 -3.51 9.17 -9.67
CA ALA A 7 -3.68 7.83 -9.12
C ALA A 7 -4.94 7.71 -8.23
N GLN A 8 -5.21 8.72 -7.41
CA GLN A 8 -6.43 8.80 -6.60
C GLN A 8 -7.71 8.85 -7.47
N GLN A 9 -7.72 9.62 -8.56
CA GLN A 9 -8.87 9.68 -9.46
C GLN A 9 -9.10 8.34 -10.16
N MET A 10 -8.04 7.68 -10.61
CA MET A 10 -8.12 6.34 -11.20
C MET A 10 -8.69 5.32 -10.22
N LEU A 11 -8.29 5.37 -8.95
CA LEU A 11 -8.83 4.51 -7.91
C LEU A 11 -10.33 4.75 -7.65
N THR A 12 -10.72 6.03 -7.55
CA THR A 12 -12.11 6.40 -7.16
C THR A 12 -13.11 6.35 -8.30
N ARG A 13 -12.68 6.63 -9.53
CA ARG A 13 -13.56 6.69 -10.72
C ARG A 13 -13.36 5.53 -11.68
N GLY A 14 -12.15 4.96 -11.75
CA GLY A 14 -11.82 3.88 -12.67
C GLY A 14 -12.20 2.50 -12.18
N GLY A 15 -12.54 2.34 -10.88
CA GLY A 15 -12.87 1.04 -10.30
C GLY A 15 -11.66 0.17 -9.97
N TYR A 16 -10.44 0.70 -10.13
CA TYR A 16 -9.19 0.02 -9.78
C TYR A 16 -8.96 0.02 -8.27
N LYS A 17 -8.31 -1.03 -7.77
CA LYS A 17 -7.99 -1.17 -6.35
C LYS A 17 -6.57 -0.75 -6.02
N LEU A 18 -5.66 -0.78 -7.00
CA LEU A 18 -4.28 -0.34 -6.86
C LEU A 18 -3.82 0.38 -8.13
N VAL A 19 -3.18 1.53 -7.95
CA VAL A 19 -2.65 2.37 -9.04
C VAL A 19 -1.27 2.87 -8.63
N VAL A 20 -0.26 2.66 -9.45
CA VAL A 20 1.10 3.18 -9.22
C VAL A 20 1.53 3.99 -10.43
N CYS A 21 2.04 5.19 -10.20
CA CYS A 21 2.43 6.15 -11.22
C CYS A 21 3.90 6.55 -11.03
N SER A 22 4.69 6.49 -12.09
CA SER A 22 6.10 6.90 -12.07
C SER A 22 6.53 7.47 -13.43
N GLY A 23 6.77 8.78 -13.50
CA GLY A 23 7.42 9.41 -14.66
C GLY A 23 6.67 9.20 -15.98
N GLY A 24 5.34 9.12 -15.93
CA GLY A 24 4.48 8.83 -17.09
C GLY A 24 4.11 7.36 -17.30
N HIS A 25 4.70 6.42 -16.56
CA HIS A 25 4.24 5.04 -16.51
C HIS A 25 3.15 4.89 -15.45
N VAL A 26 2.07 4.18 -15.81
CA VAL A 26 0.96 3.92 -14.91
C VAL A 26 0.72 2.41 -14.90
N HIS A 27 0.81 1.82 -13.71
CA HIS A 27 0.37 0.46 -13.45
C HIS A 27 -0.98 0.51 -12.73
N ILE A 28 -1.92 -0.30 -13.18
CA ILE A 28 -3.26 -0.41 -12.60
C ILE A 28 -3.58 -1.88 -12.34
N SER A 29 -4.17 -2.16 -11.18
CA SER A 29 -4.72 -3.48 -10.85
C SER A 29 -6.17 -3.34 -10.40
N GLU A 30 -7.03 -4.16 -11.00
CA GLU A 30 -8.42 -4.37 -10.57
C GLU A 30 -8.50 -5.27 -9.34
N GLU A 31 -7.49 -6.13 -9.18
CA GLU A 31 -7.30 -6.93 -7.99
C GLU A 31 -6.58 -6.09 -6.93
N GLY A 32 -7.14 -6.10 -5.72
CA GLY A 32 -6.62 -5.32 -4.60
C GLY A 32 -6.04 -6.24 -3.57
N GLY A 33 -5.31 -5.65 -2.63
CA GLY A 33 -4.66 -6.40 -1.56
C GLY A 33 -3.20 -6.69 -1.88
N LEU A 34 -2.63 -7.59 -1.08
CA LEU A 34 -1.19 -7.70 -0.98
C LEU A 34 -0.54 -8.38 -2.19
N SER A 35 -1.23 -9.34 -2.82
CA SER A 35 -0.71 -10.11 -3.95
C SER A 35 -0.39 -9.19 -5.13
N SER A 36 -1.32 -8.32 -5.53
CA SER A 36 -1.09 -7.36 -6.61
C SER A 36 0.03 -6.37 -6.28
N LEU A 37 0.18 -6.00 -5.00
CA LEU A 37 1.26 -5.12 -4.58
C LEU A 37 2.64 -5.81 -4.66
N LEU A 38 2.70 -7.11 -4.33
CA LEU A 38 3.92 -7.91 -4.47
C LEU A 38 4.28 -8.12 -5.94
N GLU A 39 3.31 -8.39 -6.82
CA GLU A 39 3.54 -8.49 -8.26
C GLU A 39 4.12 -7.19 -8.84
N ILE A 40 3.57 -6.03 -8.44
CA ILE A 40 4.11 -4.73 -8.83
C ILE A 40 5.53 -4.56 -8.31
N ALA A 41 5.79 -4.98 -7.07
CA ALA A 41 7.11 -4.88 -6.46
C ALA A 41 8.18 -5.72 -7.18
N GLU A 42 7.79 -6.82 -7.81
CA GLU A 42 8.69 -7.65 -8.62
C GLU A 42 8.79 -7.18 -10.09
N SER A 43 7.79 -6.45 -10.58
CA SER A 43 7.71 -6.06 -11.99
C SER A 43 8.74 -5.01 -12.44
N ALA A 44 9.06 -4.04 -11.57
CA ALA A 44 9.93 -2.91 -11.91
C ALA A 44 10.40 -2.14 -10.66
N ASP A 45 11.37 -1.24 -10.84
CA ASP A 45 11.76 -0.28 -9.82
C ASP A 45 10.77 0.89 -9.78
N TRP A 46 10.00 0.97 -8.69
CA TRP A 46 9.02 2.04 -8.43
C TRP A 46 9.54 3.09 -7.46
N LYS A 47 10.86 3.21 -7.31
CA LYS A 47 11.47 4.23 -6.47
C LYS A 47 11.07 5.64 -6.94
N GLY A 48 10.56 6.43 -6.01
CA GLY A 48 10.04 7.78 -6.25
C GLY A 48 8.61 7.83 -6.81
N ALA A 49 7.97 6.69 -7.06
CA ALA A 49 6.61 6.63 -7.62
C ALA A 49 5.55 7.17 -6.65
N ALA A 50 4.40 7.56 -7.19
CA ALA A 50 3.18 7.83 -6.46
C ALA A 50 2.25 6.61 -6.51
N ALA A 51 1.78 6.12 -5.37
CA ALA A 51 0.87 4.98 -5.29
C ALA A 51 -0.49 5.39 -4.73
N ALA A 52 -1.56 4.77 -5.20
CA ALA A 52 -2.91 4.87 -4.65
C ALA A 52 -3.49 3.46 -4.49
N ASP A 53 -3.98 3.14 -3.30
CA ASP A 53 -4.59 1.84 -2.97
C ASP A 53 -5.92 2.06 -2.23
N ALA A 54 -6.86 1.14 -2.40
CA ALA A 54 -8.13 1.16 -1.71
C ALA A 54 -7.94 0.89 -0.21
N VAL A 55 -7.04 -0.03 0.16
CA VAL A 55 -6.83 -0.45 1.54
C VAL A 55 -5.34 -0.61 1.85
N VAL A 56 -4.79 0.32 2.63
CA VAL A 56 -3.38 0.28 3.07
C VAL A 56 -3.29 -0.11 4.54
N GLY A 57 -2.84 -1.34 4.77
CA GLY A 57 -2.47 -1.87 6.08
C GLY A 57 -0.98 -1.76 6.37
N LYS A 58 -0.56 -2.17 7.58
CA LYS A 58 0.87 -2.18 7.96
C LYS A 58 1.73 -2.93 6.94
N ALA A 59 1.25 -4.08 6.46
CA ALA A 59 1.94 -4.90 5.46
C ALA A 59 2.16 -4.14 4.14
N ALA A 60 1.10 -3.54 3.59
CA ALA A 60 1.20 -2.74 2.37
C ALA A 60 2.13 -1.53 2.55
N ALA A 61 2.03 -0.82 3.69
CA ALA A 61 2.92 0.30 3.99
C ALA A 61 4.40 -0.10 4.02
N LEU A 62 4.72 -1.28 4.56
CA LEU A 62 6.09 -1.81 4.57
C LEU A 62 6.57 -2.16 3.15
N ILE A 63 5.70 -2.70 2.30
CA ILE A 63 6.05 -2.95 0.89
C ILE A 63 6.29 -1.63 0.15
N PHE A 64 5.44 -0.63 0.33
CA PHE A 64 5.64 0.71 -0.23
C PHE A 64 6.95 1.34 0.25
N ALA A 65 7.29 1.18 1.53
CA ALA A 65 8.57 1.59 2.07
C ALA A 65 9.74 0.88 1.39
N ARG A 66 9.62 -0.44 1.16
CA ARG A 66 10.66 -1.21 0.47
C ARG A 66 10.81 -0.84 -1.00
N LEU A 67 9.72 -0.45 -1.66
CA LEU A 67 9.70 0.06 -3.04
C LEU A 67 10.30 1.46 -3.15
N GLY A 68 10.40 2.20 -2.04
CA GLY A 68 10.92 3.56 -2.03
C GLY A 68 10.01 4.55 -2.76
N VAL A 69 8.69 4.33 -2.70
CA VAL A 69 7.71 5.28 -3.27
C VAL A 69 7.80 6.64 -2.58
N SER A 70 7.55 7.71 -3.31
CA SER A 70 7.60 9.07 -2.76
C SER A 70 6.33 9.43 -1.99
N CYS A 71 5.18 8.95 -2.46
CA CYS A 71 3.90 9.24 -1.84
C CYS A 71 2.84 8.16 -2.03
N VAL A 72 1.94 8.02 -1.05
CA VAL A 72 0.89 7.01 -1.03
C VAL A 72 -0.47 7.63 -0.69
N TYR A 73 -1.48 7.32 -1.49
CA TYR A 73 -2.88 7.59 -1.18
C TYR A 73 -3.58 6.28 -0.78
N ALA A 74 -4.32 6.29 0.33
CA ALA A 74 -5.13 5.17 0.74
C ALA A 74 -6.59 5.58 0.86
N GLN A 75 -7.54 4.90 0.22
CA GLN A 75 -8.95 5.18 0.51
C GLN A 75 -9.27 4.84 1.98
N THR A 76 -8.80 3.68 2.46
CA THR A 76 -8.82 3.27 3.86
C THR A 76 -7.40 2.94 4.33
N MET A 77 -6.97 3.51 5.45
CA MET A 77 -5.63 3.32 6.01
C MET A 77 -5.71 2.87 7.46
N SER A 78 -4.89 1.89 7.88
CA SER A 78 -4.75 1.58 9.31
C SER A 78 -3.81 2.56 10.02
N LYS A 79 -4.01 2.78 11.31
CA LYS A 79 -3.11 3.61 12.13
C LYS A 79 -1.66 3.11 12.09
N SER A 80 -1.47 1.79 12.04
CA SER A 80 -0.17 1.15 11.89
C SER A 80 0.47 1.46 10.54
N ALA A 81 -0.31 1.48 9.46
CA ALA A 81 0.17 1.88 8.13
C ALA A 81 0.67 3.34 8.10
N ALA A 82 -0.13 4.27 8.63
CA ALA A 82 0.23 5.69 8.67
C ALA A 82 1.56 5.90 9.41
N ARG A 83 1.74 5.21 10.54
CA ARG A 83 2.97 5.26 11.32
C ARG A 83 4.18 4.73 10.55
N VAL A 84 4.04 3.60 9.85
CA VAL A 84 5.12 3.06 9.01
C VAL A 84 5.51 4.05 7.92
N LEU A 85 4.55 4.66 7.23
CA LEU A 85 4.82 5.63 6.17
C LEU A 85 5.53 6.87 6.72
N GLU A 86 5.09 7.37 7.88
CA GLU A 86 5.71 8.50 8.56
C GLU A 86 7.15 8.20 9.00
N GLU A 87 7.39 7.04 9.63
CA GLU A 87 8.73 6.60 10.07
C GLU A 87 9.70 6.41 8.90
N ASN A 88 9.19 6.08 7.70
CA ASN A 88 9.99 5.93 6.49
C ASN A 88 10.07 7.22 5.64
N GLY A 89 9.50 8.34 6.11
CA GLY A 89 9.54 9.61 5.40
C GLY A 89 8.72 9.66 4.10
N ILE A 90 7.72 8.79 3.96
CA ILE A 90 6.86 8.71 2.78
C ILE A 90 5.65 9.62 2.99
N ALA A 91 5.42 10.54 2.05
CA ALA A 91 4.26 11.40 2.13
C ALA A 91 2.98 10.58 1.94
N TYR A 92 1.97 10.78 2.77
CA TYR A 92 0.76 9.98 2.67
C TYR A 92 -0.52 10.82 2.78
N ARG A 93 -1.56 10.33 2.14
CA ARG A 93 -2.93 10.85 2.24
C ARG A 93 -3.88 9.69 2.44
N TYR A 94 -4.95 9.93 3.17
CA TYR A 94 -5.98 8.91 3.36
C TYR A 94 -7.38 9.51 3.27
N GLY A 95 -8.33 8.72 2.77
CA GLY A 95 -9.76 9.05 2.85
C GLY A 95 -10.31 8.80 4.24
N LYS A 96 -10.05 7.60 4.78
CA LYS A 96 -10.48 7.18 6.11
C LYS A 96 -9.33 6.48 6.85
N CYS A 97 -9.12 6.83 8.11
CA CYS A 97 -8.20 6.12 8.99
C CYS A 97 -8.98 5.21 9.95
N VAL A 98 -8.54 3.96 10.10
CA VAL A 98 -9.13 2.95 10.98
C VAL A 98 -8.08 2.42 11.96
N GLY A 99 -8.53 1.91 13.12
CA GLY A 99 -7.63 1.36 14.13
C GLY A 99 -6.86 0.12 13.63
N ALA A 100 -7.55 -0.76 12.91
CA ALA A 100 -7.03 -2.03 12.41
C ALA A 100 -7.82 -2.48 11.17
N LEU A 101 -7.19 -3.27 10.30
CA LEU A 101 -7.89 -3.96 9.22
C LEU A 101 -8.26 -5.37 9.68
N LEU A 102 -9.54 -5.68 9.53
CA LEU A 102 -10.09 -6.99 9.86
C LEU A 102 -10.09 -7.90 8.63
N ASN A 103 -10.18 -9.20 8.88
CA ASN A 103 -10.46 -10.20 7.85
C ASN A 103 -11.89 -10.05 7.27
N ALA A 104 -12.18 -10.76 6.17
CA ALA A 104 -13.43 -10.62 5.42
C ALA A 104 -14.69 -10.93 6.25
N ASP A 105 -14.57 -11.80 7.25
CA ASP A 105 -15.61 -12.18 8.22
C ASP A 105 -15.63 -11.28 9.48
N GLY A 106 -14.67 -10.37 9.63
CA GLY A 106 -14.62 -9.39 10.72
C GLY A 106 -14.30 -9.98 12.10
N SER A 107 -13.84 -11.22 12.16
CA SER A 107 -13.61 -11.98 13.40
C SER A 107 -12.22 -11.75 14.01
N ASP A 108 -11.21 -11.45 13.19
CA ASP A 108 -9.82 -11.25 13.59
C ASP A 108 -9.12 -10.23 12.67
N TYR A 109 -7.88 -9.90 12.97
CA TYR A 109 -7.02 -9.10 12.10
C TYR A 109 -6.80 -9.79 10.76
N CYS A 110 -6.65 -8.99 9.70
CA CYS A 110 -6.19 -9.49 8.41
C CYS A 110 -4.89 -10.32 8.58
N PRO A 111 -4.79 -11.52 7.96
CA PRO A 111 -3.64 -12.41 8.13
C PRO A 111 -2.31 -11.71 7.82
N TYR A 112 -2.29 -10.84 6.81
CA TYR A 112 -1.11 -10.05 6.45
C TYR A 112 -0.76 -9.00 7.50
N GLU A 113 -1.72 -8.26 8.06
CA GLU A 113 -1.44 -7.32 9.17
C GLU A 113 -0.94 -8.05 10.42
N LYS A 114 -1.47 -9.25 10.69
CA LYS A 114 -1.05 -10.08 11.82
C LYS A 114 0.39 -10.57 11.65
N ALA A 115 0.77 -10.99 10.45
CA ALA A 115 2.11 -11.49 10.14
C ALA A 115 3.22 -10.44 10.39
N VAL A 116 2.96 -9.18 10.06
CA VAL A 116 3.95 -8.09 10.22
C VAL A 116 3.75 -7.23 11.47
N ARG A 117 2.86 -7.63 12.39
CA ARG A 117 2.49 -6.81 13.56
C ARG A 117 3.71 -6.39 14.38
N GLY A 118 4.66 -7.30 14.58
CA GLY A 118 5.92 -7.05 15.29
C GLY A 118 7.11 -6.64 14.41
N VAL A 119 6.92 -6.56 13.09
CA VAL A 119 8.00 -6.31 12.13
C VAL A 119 7.99 -4.83 11.74
N ASN A 120 9.14 -4.18 11.85
CA ASN A 120 9.30 -2.77 11.47
C ASN A 120 10.29 -2.58 10.31
N ASP A 121 11.09 -3.61 10.01
CA ASP A 121 12.01 -3.59 8.88
C ASP A 121 11.24 -3.90 7.58
N PRO A 122 11.26 -3.01 6.57
CA PRO A 122 10.58 -3.23 5.30
C PRO A 122 11.07 -4.46 4.52
N GLU A 123 12.36 -4.81 4.60
CA GLU A 123 12.87 -5.99 3.89
C GLU A 123 12.40 -7.28 4.56
N GLU A 124 12.46 -7.34 5.89
CA GLU A 124 12.00 -8.48 6.67
C GLU A 124 10.50 -8.71 6.47
N ALA A 125 9.73 -7.63 6.43
CA ALA A 125 8.30 -7.69 6.17
C ALA A 125 8.00 -8.35 4.83
N VAL A 126 8.65 -7.90 3.75
CA VAL A 126 8.47 -8.48 2.41
C VAL A 126 8.83 -9.98 2.41
N LYS A 127 9.93 -10.37 3.06
CA LYS A 127 10.34 -11.79 3.17
C LYS A 127 9.30 -12.67 3.88
N ILE A 128 8.60 -12.13 4.88
CA ILE A 128 7.53 -12.83 5.59
C ILE A 128 6.28 -12.93 4.72
N LEU A 129 5.97 -11.87 3.99
CA LEU A 129 4.75 -11.75 3.18
C LEU A 129 4.80 -12.58 1.90
N ILE A 130 5.97 -12.77 1.28
CA ILE A 130 6.16 -13.64 0.10
C ILE A 130 6.02 -15.13 0.46
N LYS A 131 6.16 -15.50 1.74
CA LYS A 131 6.08 -16.90 2.22
C LYS A 131 4.68 -17.35 2.67
N GLN A 132 3.67 -16.50 2.51
CA GLN A 132 2.28 -16.75 2.94
C GLN A 132 1.46 -17.45 1.87
#